data_AF-A0A0C2YUX2-F1
#
_entry.id   AF-A0A0C2YUX2-F1
#
_cell.length_a   1.000
_cell.length_b   1.000
_cell.length_c   1.000
_cell.angle_alpha   90.00
_cell.angle_beta   90.00
_cell.angle_gamma   90.00
#
_symmetry.space_group_name_H-M   'P 1'
#
loop_
_entity.id
_entity.type
_entity.pdbx_description
1 polymer ?
#
loop_
_entity_poly.entity_id
_entity_poly.type
_entity_poly.pdbx_seq_one_letter_code
_entity_poly.pdbx_strand_id
1 'polypeptide(L)'
;TITEEEIADRSKGDYLSKTIVLFQMTWFIGQCIARGAYGLTVTELELVTVAFASLTGVTYYLWWDKPLDVHLVPLIPAGSVSIIFGAIHCIAWDFHFATWQERSLWRITAVLVSSLPISMLALAGLSYLLDHRNIDRGAIATFIVILVQIALYTIARIILLVLPFIALRSLPPGAYVQLNWISFLPHI
;
A
#
# COMPACT_ATOMS: atom_id res chain seq x y z
N THR A 1 25.15 -8.74 30.33
CA THR A 1 25.39 -9.61 29.16
C THR A 1 24.12 -10.38 28.93
N ILE A 2 23.54 -10.29 27.72
CA ILE A 2 22.32 -11.06 27.37
C ILE A 2 22.74 -12.53 27.23
N THR A 3 22.00 -13.46 27.85
CA THR A 3 22.30 -14.91 27.81
C THR A 3 21.74 -15.56 26.55
N GLU A 4 22.38 -16.63 26.05
CA GLU A 4 21.93 -17.35 24.84
C GLU A 4 20.49 -17.88 24.96
N GLU A 5 20.08 -18.26 26.17
CA GLU A 5 18.72 -18.71 26.46
C GLU A 5 17.69 -17.57 26.31
N GLU A 6 18.04 -16.34 26.75
CA GLU A 6 17.21 -15.15 26.55
C GLU A 6 17.12 -14.76 25.07
N ILE A 7 18.21 -14.94 24.30
CA ILE A 7 18.22 -14.73 22.85
C ILE A 7 17.33 -15.77 22.16
N ALA A 8 17.44 -17.05 22.53
CA ALA A 8 16.67 -18.12 21.95
C ALA A 8 15.17 -17.96 22.23
N ASP A 9 14.78 -17.58 23.45
CA ASP A 9 13.38 -17.35 23.82
C ASP A 9 12.76 -16.17 23.06
N ARG A 10 13.48 -15.04 22.97
CA ARG A 10 13.05 -13.88 22.16
C ARG A 10 12.93 -14.22 20.68
N SER A 11 13.85 -15.03 20.14
CA SER A 11 13.82 -15.44 18.74
C SER A 11 12.59 -16.30 18.42
N LYS A 12 12.17 -17.20 19.33
CA LYS A 12 10.97 -18.03 19.16
C LYS A 12 9.70 -17.18 19.09
N GLY A 13 9.56 -16.18 19.97
CA GLY A 13 8.43 -15.26 19.96
C GLY A 13 8.31 -14.46 18.66
N ASP A 14 9.45 -14.08 18.07
CA ASP A 14 9.52 -13.40 16.79
C ASP A 14 9.04 -14.30 15.63
N TYR A 15 9.51 -15.56 15.56
CA TYR A 15 9.08 -16.52 14.53
C TYR A 15 7.58 -16.86 14.62
N LEU A 16 7.05 -17.06 15.82
CA LEU A 16 5.62 -17.35 16.02
C LEU A 16 4.76 -16.17 15.56
N SER A 17 5.11 -14.96 15.98
CA SER A 17 4.39 -13.74 15.59
C SER A 17 4.40 -13.55 14.07
N LYS A 18 5.56 -13.72 13.43
CA LYS A 18 5.71 -13.65 11.97
C LYS A 18 4.85 -14.67 11.23
N THR A 19 4.83 -15.92 11.70
CA THR A 19 4.06 -17.00 11.07
C THR A 19 2.56 -16.76 11.16
N ILE A 20 2.07 -16.33 12.33
CA ILE A 20 0.66 -16.01 12.54
C ILE A 20 0.22 -14.86 11.61
N VAL A 21 1.04 -13.80 11.52
CA VAL A 21 0.76 -12.67 10.63
C VAL A 21 0.69 -13.16 9.18
N LEU A 22 1.67 -13.91 8.69
CA LEU A 22 1.66 -14.43 7.31
C LEU A 22 0.43 -15.30 7.01
N PHE A 23 0.03 -16.14 7.96
CA PHE A 23 -1.18 -16.96 7.83
C PHE A 23 -2.45 -16.10 7.77
N GLN A 24 -2.63 -15.17 8.70
CA GLN A 24 -3.79 -14.26 8.73
C GLN A 24 -3.90 -13.45 7.44
N MET A 25 -2.76 -12.99 6.92
CA MET A 25 -2.67 -12.19 5.70
C MET A 25 -3.04 -13.00 4.48
N THR A 26 -2.51 -14.22 4.37
CA THR A 26 -2.83 -15.14 3.28
C THR A 26 -4.32 -15.49 3.30
N TRP A 27 -4.88 -15.77 4.48
CA TRP A 27 -6.31 -16.03 4.64
C TRP A 27 -7.16 -14.84 4.18
N PHE A 28 -6.84 -13.63 4.63
CA PHE A 28 -7.57 -12.42 4.25
C PHE A 28 -7.50 -12.13 2.74
N ILE A 29 -6.32 -12.30 2.13
CA ILE A 29 -6.15 -12.19 0.68
C ILE A 29 -7.01 -13.24 -0.05
N GLY A 30 -7.00 -14.49 0.43
CA GLY A 30 -7.84 -15.57 -0.11
C GLY A 30 -9.33 -15.24 -0.04
N GLN A 31 -9.81 -14.65 1.06
CA GLN A 31 -11.20 -14.17 1.17
C GLN A 31 -11.52 -13.12 0.09
N CYS A 32 -10.66 -12.12 -0.08
CA CYS A 32 -10.89 -11.05 -1.06
C CYS A 32 -10.91 -11.58 -2.50
N ILE A 33 -10.00 -12.50 -2.84
CA ILE A 33 -9.95 -13.14 -4.16
C ILE A 33 -11.21 -13.97 -4.39
N ALA A 34 -11.60 -14.80 -3.42
CA ALA A 34 -12.81 -15.62 -3.52
C ALA A 34 -14.07 -14.74 -3.67
N ARG A 35 -14.18 -13.63 -2.94
CA ARG A 35 -15.30 -12.68 -3.10
C ARG A 35 -15.34 -12.12 -4.52
N GLY A 36 -14.19 -11.70 -5.04
CA GLY A 36 -14.07 -11.22 -6.43
C GLY A 36 -14.46 -12.27 -7.47
N ALA A 37 -14.02 -13.52 -7.30
CA ALA A 37 -14.30 -14.62 -8.24
C ALA A 37 -15.80 -14.98 -8.32
N TYR A 38 -16.54 -14.84 -7.22
CA TYR A 38 -17.99 -15.07 -7.16
C TYR A 38 -18.82 -13.83 -7.50
N GLY A 39 -18.19 -12.74 -7.94
CA GLY A 39 -18.88 -11.48 -8.23
C GLY A 39 -19.48 -10.79 -7.00
N LEU A 40 -19.03 -11.17 -5.79
CA LEU A 40 -19.41 -10.46 -4.56
C LEU A 40 -18.64 -9.15 -4.48
N THR A 41 -19.27 -8.15 -3.87
CA THR A 41 -18.64 -6.85 -3.72
C THR A 41 -17.44 -6.94 -2.79
N VAL A 42 -16.25 -6.67 -3.32
CA VAL A 42 -15.06 -6.37 -2.52
C VAL A 42 -15.16 -4.91 -2.09
N THR A 43 -15.14 -4.66 -0.80
CA THR A 43 -15.23 -3.31 -0.26
C THR A 43 -13.93 -2.54 -0.49
N GLU A 44 -14.03 -1.21 -0.52
CA GLU A 44 -12.87 -0.33 -0.63
C GLU A 44 -11.87 -0.58 0.52
N LEU A 45 -12.39 -0.80 1.74
CA LEU A 45 -11.56 -1.08 2.91
C LEU A 45 -10.82 -2.41 2.77
N GLU A 46 -11.48 -3.45 2.26
CA GLU A 46 -10.83 -4.74 1.96
C GLU A 46 -9.71 -4.58 0.93
N LEU A 47 -9.95 -3.81 -0.13
CA LEU A 47 -8.95 -3.55 -1.17
C LEU A 47 -7.73 -2.80 -0.62
N VAL A 48 -7.94 -1.68 0.10
CA VAL A 48 -6.84 -0.90 0.69
C VAL A 48 -6.06 -1.74 1.71
N THR A 49 -6.78 -2.52 2.51
CA THR A 49 -6.18 -3.43 3.49
C THR A 49 -5.30 -4.45 2.77
N VAL A 50 -5.83 -5.20 1.79
CA VAL A 50 -5.04 -6.18 1.00
C VAL A 50 -3.82 -5.54 0.35
N ALA A 51 -3.95 -4.34 -0.22
CA ALA A 51 -2.83 -3.62 -0.82
C ALA A 51 -1.73 -3.32 0.19
N PHE A 52 -2.09 -2.76 1.35
CA PHE A 52 -1.13 -2.46 2.41
C PHE A 52 -0.51 -3.74 3.00
N ALA A 53 -1.34 -4.76 3.18
CA ALA A 53 -0.95 -6.03 3.75
C ALA A 53 0.07 -6.75 2.84
N SER A 54 -0.26 -6.91 1.56
CA SER A 54 0.62 -7.59 0.58
C SER A 54 1.98 -6.89 0.46
N LEU A 55 2.01 -5.57 0.34
CA LEU A 55 3.25 -4.80 0.25
C LEU A 55 4.09 -4.90 1.53
N THR A 56 3.44 -4.84 2.70
CA THR A 56 4.12 -5.01 3.98
C THR A 56 4.68 -6.42 4.10
N GLY A 57 3.92 -7.44 3.73
CA GLY A 57 4.37 -8.85 3.72
C GLY A 57 5.57 -9.07 2.81
N VAL A 58 5.54 -8.54 1.59
CA VAL A 58 6.68 -8.58 0.66
C VAL A 58 7.89 -7.87 1.26
N THR A 59 7.70 -6.69 1.85
CA THR A 59 8.78 -5.94 2.50
C THR A 59 9.39 -6.73 3.66
N TYR A 60 8.55 -7.30 4.53
CA TYR A 60 8.98 -8.12 5.66
C TYR A 60 9.70 -9.39 5.21
N TYR A 61 9.23 -10.04 4.14
CA TYR A 61 9.87 -11.22 3.56
C TYR A 61 11.24 -10.87 2.97
N LEU A 62 11.35 -9.77 2.21
CA LEU A 62 12.63 -9.29 1.69
C LEU A 62 13.59 -8.84 2.80
N TRP A 63 13.08 -8.48 3.98
CA TRP A 63 13.86 -8.14 5.17
C TRP A 63 14.07 -9.29 6.15
N TRP A 64 13.66 -10.51 5.80
CA TRP A 64 13.70 -11.66 6.70
C TRP A 64 15.09 -11.93 7.29
N ASP A 65 16.14 -11.83 6.47
CA ASP A 65 17.52 -12.13 6.84
C ASP A 65 18.42 -10.89 6.96
N LYS A 66 17.87 -9.66 6.91
CA LYS A 66 18.71 -8.45 6.91
C LYS A 66 19.28 -8.19 8.33
N PRO A 67 20.61 -8.27 8.54
CA PRO A 67 21.21 -7.95 9.83
C PRO A 67 20.99 -6.46 10.15
N LEU A 68 20.71 -6.17 11.42
CA LEU A 68 20.18 -4.90 11.94
C LEU A 68 21.09 -3.67 11.72
N ASP A 69 22.24 -3.82 11.07
CA ASP A 69 23.34 -2.83 11.09
C ASP A 69 23.75 -2.34 9.68
N VAL A 70 22.78 -1.84 8.93
CA VAL A 70 23.01 -1.22 7.62
C VAL A 70 22.21 0.07 7.54
N HIS A 71 22.88 1.17 7.87
CA HIS A 71 22.43 2.57 7.78
C HIS A 71 22.07 3.04 6.36
N LEU A 72 22.22 2.18 5.35
CA LEU A 72 21.71 2.44 4.01
C LEU A 72 20.31 1.86 3.92
N VAL A 73 19.28 2.69 4.10
CA VAL A 73 17.92 2.37 3.63
C VAL A 73 18.05 2.25 2.11
N PRO A 74 17.89 1.07 1.50
CA PRO A 74 17.94 0.99 0.07
C PRO A 74 16.71 1.76 -0.45
N LEU A 75 16.97 2.86 -1.16
CA LEU A 75 15.96 3.77 -1.70
C LEU A 75 15.04 3.06 -2.74
N ILE A 76 15.52 1.95 -3.31
CA ILE A 76 14.92 1.22 -4.43
C ILE A 76 13.68 0.40 -4.00
N PRO A 77 13.70 -0.40 -2.91
CA PRO A 77 12.48 -1.03 -2.38
C PRO A 77 11.39 -0.02 -1.98
N ALA A 78 11.75 1.09 -1.35
CA ALA A 78 10.78 2.07 -0.82
C ALA A 78 10.00 2.83 -1.92
N GLY A 79 10.68 3.21 -3.00
CA GLY A 79 10.04 3.89 -4.14
C GLY A 79 9.10 2.96 -4.92
N SER A 80 9.53 1.71 -5.13
CA SER A 80 8.76 0.68 -5.85
C SER A 80 7.44 0.35 -5.15
N VAL A 81 7.48 0.22 -3.82
CA VAL A 81 6.30 -0.04 -2.98
C VAL A 81 5.26 1.09 -3.11
N SER A 82 5.70 2.35 -3.15
CA SER A 82 4.79 3.50 -3.24
C SER A 82 4.08 3.60 -4.58
N ILE A 83 4.79 3.30 -5.69
CA ILE A 83 4.21 3.31 -7.04
C ILE A 83 3.18 2.17 -7.18
N ILE A 84 3.52 0.97 -6.73
CA ILE A 84 2.63 -0.19 -6.77
C ILE A 84 1.39 0.06 -5.91
N PHE A 85 1.57 0.60 -4.71
CA PHE A 85 0.45 0.96 -3.83
C PHE A 85 -0.51 1.95 -4.50
N GLY A 86 0.01 3.02 -5.11
CA GLY A 86 -0.79 3.97 -5.87
C GLY A 86 -1.59 3.31 -6.99
N ALA A 87 -0.93 2.48 -7.81
CA ALA A 87 -1.55 1.82 -8.95
C ALA A 87 -2.69 0.86 -8.56
N ILE A 88 -2.57 0.18 -7.41
CA ILE A 88 -3.62 -0.73 -6.92
C ILE A 88 -4.91 0.02 -6.61
N HIS A 89 -4.86 1.28 -6.15
CA HIS A 89 -6.07 2.07 -5.91
C HIS A 89 -6.86 2.37 -7.18
N CYS A 90 -6.19 2.38 -8.34
CA CYS A 90 -6.86 2.54 -9.63
C CYS A 90 -7.73 1.32 -10.00
N ILE A 91 -7.53 0.14 -9.39
CA ILE A 91 -8.36 -1.06 -9.65
C ILE A 91 -9.81 -0.81 -9.22
N ALA A 92 -10.03 -0.02 -8.17
CA ALA A 92 -11.37 0.37 -7.70
C ALA A 92 -12.01 1.49 -8.52
N TRP A 93 -11.61 1.69 -9.78
CA TRP A 93 -12.13 2.78 -10.61
C TRP A 93 -13.66 2.78 -10.72
N ASP A 94 -14.25 1.59 -10.80
CA ASP A 94 -15.68 1.36 -11.01
C ASP A 94 -16.44 0.92 -9.74
N PHE A 95 -15.81 1.06 -8.57
CA PHE A 95 -16.49 0.78 -7.31
C PHE A 95 -17.67 1.74 -7.08
N HIS A 96 -18.68 1.25 -6.37
CA HIS A 96 -19.86 2.02 -6.03
C HIS A 96 -19.59 2.87 -4.78
N PHE A 97 -19.61 4.19 -4.94
CA PHE A 97 -19.48 5.14 -3.83
C PHE A 97 -20.84 5.75 -3.49
N ALA A 98 -21.03 6.10 -2.22
CA ALA A 98 -22.27 6.71 -1.72
C ALA A 98 -22.60 8.02 -2.42
N THR A 99 -21.56 8.79 -2.74
CA THR A 99 -21.69 10.12 -3.34
C THR A 99 -20.75 10.31 -4.53
N TRP A 100 -21.12 11.21 -5.44
CA TRP A 100 -20.28 11.58 -6.58
C TRP A 100 -18.99 12.27 -6.15
N GLN A 101 -19.01 12.98 -5.01
CA GLN A 101 -17.84 13.64 -4.43
C GLN A 101 -16.81 12.61 -4.00
N GLU A 102 -17.21 11.57 -3.26
CA GLU A 102 -16.31 10.50 -2.83
C GLU A 102 -15.71 9.76 -4.03
N ARG A 103 -16.52 9.42 -5.03
CA ARG A 103 -16.04 8.78 -6.26
C ARG A 103 -15.01 9.63 -7.00
N SER A 104 -15.27 10.94 -7.11
CA SER A 104 -14.38 11.87 -7.82
C SER A 104 -13.08 12.06 -7.05
N LEU A 105 -13.16 12.24 -5.72
CA LEU A 105 -12.01 12.33 -4.83
C LEU A 105 -11.16 11.07 -4.90
N TRP A 106 -11.76 9.89 -4.87
CA TRP A 106 -11.06 8.62 -5.01
C TRP A 106 -10.25 8.56 -6.31
N ARG A 107 -10.89 8.83 -7.45
CA ARG A 107 -10.25 8.74 -8.77
C ARG A 107 -9.10 9.73 -8.93
N ILE A 108 -9.32 10.99 -8.52
CA ILE A 108 -8.29 12.03 -8.60
C ILE A 108 -7.10 11.66 -7.70
N THR A 109 -7.36 11.26 -6.45
CA THR A 109 -6.30 10.95 -5.50
C THR A 109 -5.55 9.66 -5.83
N ALA A 110 -6.23 8.64 -6.35
CA ALA A 110 -5.59 7.40 -6.84
C ALA A 110 -4.63 7.68 -8.01
N VAL A 111 -5.03 8.53 -8.96
CA VAL A 111 -4.13 8.95 -10.06
C VAL A 111 -2.96 9.77 -9.53
N LEU A 112 -3.21 10.74 -8.65
CA LEU A 112 -2.15 11.57 -8.06
C LEU A 112 -1.11 10.74 -7.30
N VAL A 113 -1.54 9.81 -6.43
CA VAL A 113 -0.63 8.94 -5.67
C VAL A 113 0.20 8.04 -6.59
N SER A 114 -0.35 7.63 -7.75
CA SER A 114 0.37 6.83 -8.75
C SER A 114 1.40 7.64 -9.54
N SER A 115 1.05 8.86 -9.96
CA SER A 115 1.87 9.66 -10.88
C SER A 115 2.91 10.56 -10.20
N LEU A 116 2.64 11.05 -8.99
CA LEU A 116 3.52 12.00 -8.28
C LEU A 116 4.92 11.44 -7.94
N PRO A 117 5.09 10.17 -7.52
CA PRO A 117 6.42 9.60 -7.32
C PRO A 117 7.22 9.52 -8.63
N ILE A 118 6.54 9.25 -9.75
CA ILE A 118 7.16 9.17 -11.09
C ILE A 118 7.62 10.55 -11.54
N SER A 119 6.78 11.58 -11.39
CA SER A 119 7.16 12.96 -11.73
C SER A 119 8.29 13.48 -10.87
N MET A 120 8.32 13.12 -9.58
CA MET A 120 9.39 13.51 -8.66
C MET A 120 10.75 12.90 -9.08
N LEU A 121 10.79 11.60 -9.41
CA LEU A 121 12.00 10.94 -9.90
C LEU A 121 12.46 11.50 -11.26
N ALA A 122 11.51 11.72 -12.18
CA ALA A 122 11.82 12.29 -13.49
C ALA A 122 12.38 13.72 -13.38
N LEU A 123 11.81 14.56 -12.51
CA LEU A 123 12.27 15.92 -12.29
C LEU A 123 13.66 15.95 -11.63
N ALA A 124 13.88 15.13 -10.61
CA ALA A 124 15.18 15.03 -9.94
C ALA A 124 16.28 14.51 -10.87
N GLY A 125 15.96 13.50 -11.70
CA GLY A 125 16.86 12.98 -12.72
C GLY A 125 17.15 14.02 -13.81
N LEU A 126 16.13 14.72 -14.30
CA LEU A 126 16.30 15.76 -15.29
C LEU A 126 17.12 16.94 -14.76
N SER A 127 16.88 17.38 -13.52
CA SER A 127 17.70 18.43 -12.91
C SER A 127 19.15 18.01 -12.78
N TYR A 128 19.41 16.75 -12.36
CA TYR A 128 20.78 16.23 -12.28
C TYR A 128 21.48 16.20 -13.65
N LEU A 129 20.76 15.85 -14.72
CA LEU A 129 21.31 15.80 -16.08
C LEU A 129 21.56 17.20 -16.69
N LEU A 130 20.70 18.17 -16.39
CA LEU A 130 20.80 19.53 -16.95
C LEU A 130 21.78 20.43 -16.18
N ASP A 131 22.12 20.10 -14.94
CA ASP A 131 22.83 20.98 -14.00
C ASP A 131 24.36 20.93 -14.08
N HIS A 132 24.93 20.87 -15.29
CA HIS A 132 26.38 21.01 -15.46
C HIS A 132 26.85 22.48 -15.62
N ARG A 133 25.94 23.48 -15.57
CA ARG A 133 26.27 24.85 -16.02
C ARG A 133 25.65 26.04 -15.27
N ASN A 134 24.67 25.89 -14.36
CA ASN A 134 24.09 27.03 -13.61
C ASN A 134 23.30 26.62 -12.34
N ILE A 135 24.05 26.36 -11.26
CA ILE A 135 23.63 25.59 -10.07
C ILE A 135 22.54 26.26 -9.19
N ASP A 136 22.50 27.59 -9.06
CA ASP A 136 21.81 28.18 -7.90
C ASP A 136 20.29 28.40 -8.07
N ARG A 137 19.83 28.93 -9.22
CA ARG A 137 18.40 29.26 -9.42
C ARG A 137 17.54 28.05 -9.81
N GLY A 138 18.12 27.13 -10.58
CA GLY A 138 17.45 25.90 -11.02
C GLY A 138 17.24 24.91 -9.86
N ALA A 139 18.21 24.80 -8.96
CA ALA A 139 18.11 23.94 -7.78
C ALA A 139 17.01 24.40 -6.81
N ILE A 140 16.90 25.71 -6.53
CA ILE A 140 15.87 26.26 -5.63
C ILE A 140 14.47 26.01 -6.19
N ALA A 141 14.24 26.28 -7.48
CA ALA A 141 12.96 26.02 -8.12
C ALA A 141 12.59 24.53 -8.08
N THR A 142 13.56 23.65 -8.38
CA THR A 142 13.37 22.19 -8.31
C THR A 142 13.02 21.73 -6.90
N PHE A 143 13.71 22.25 -5.89
CA PHE A 143 13.46 21.95 -4.48
C PHE A 143 12.05 22.36 -4.04
N ILE A 144 11.60 23.56 -4.39
CA ILE A 144 10.24 24.03 -4.10
C ILE A 144 9.20 23.12 -4.75
N VAL A 145 9.40 22.74 -6.01
CA VAL A 145 8.48 21.84 -6.74
C VAL A 145 8.43 20.44 -6.11
N ILE A 146 9.56 19.92 -5.62
CA ILE A 146 9.60 18.66 -4.87
C ILE A 146 8.79 18.78 -3.57
N LEU A 147 8.96 19.86 -2.79
CA LEU A 147 8.21 20.05 -1.55
C LEU A 147 6.70 20.12 -1.78
N VAL A 148 6.25 20.82 -2.82
CA VAL A 148 4.84 20.89 -3.20
C VAL A 148 4.30 19.51 -3.57
N GLN A 149 5.05 18.70 -4.33
CA GLN A 149 4.65 17.33 -4.68
C GLN A 149 4.53 16.44 -3.43
N ILE A 150 5.45 16.55 -2.47
CA ILE A 150 5.39 15.80 -1.20
C ILE A 150 4.14 16.16 -0.39
N ALA A 151 3.81 17.45 -0.30
CA ALA A 151 2.61 17.91 0.40
C ALA A 151 1.33 17.38 -0.27
N LEU A 152 1.23 17.50 -1.60
CA LEU A 152 0.09 16.98 -2.37
C LEU A 152 -0.06 15.47 -2.24
N TYR A 153 1.04 14.72 -2.28
CA TYR A 153 1.04 13.27 -2.07
C TYR A 153 0.52 12.90 -0.68
N THR A 154 0.97 13.62 0.35
CA THR A 154 0.54 13.38 1.73
C THR A 154 -0.96 13.61 1.90
N ILE A 155 -1.49 14.69 1.31
CA ILE A 155 -2.93 15.00 1.32
C ILE A 155 -3.72 13.92 0.59
N ALA A 156 -3.31 13.56 -0.63
CA ALA A 156 -3.98 12.52 -1.42
C ALA A 156 -4.00 11.17 -0.68
N ARG A 157 -2.91 10.84 0.02
CA ARG A 157 -2.82 9.63 0.84
C ARG A 157 -3.78 9.65 2.02
N ILE A 158 -3.90 10.77 2.73
CA ILE A 158 -4.85 10.91 3.84
C ILE A 158 -6.28 10.72 3.32
N ILE A 159 -6.62 11.28 2.16
CA ILE A 159 -7.94 11.11 1.54
C ILE A 159 -8.21 9.64 1.21
N LEU A 160 -7.26 8.94 0.56
CA LEU A 160 -7.42 7.51 0.26
C LEU A 160 -7.48 6.61 1.50
N LEU A 161 -6.93 7.06 2.63
CA LEU A 161 -7.09 6.36 3.91
C LEU A 161 -8.44 6.60 4.54
N VAL A 162 -8.99 7.81 4.44
CA VAL A 162 -10.26 8.20 5.11
C VAL A 162 -11.50 7.75 4.32
N LEU A 163 -11.47 7.83 2.98
CA LEU A 163 -12.62 7.50 2.14
C LEU A 163 -13.18 6.08 2.36
N PRO A 164 -12.35 5.01 2.47
CA PRO A 164 -12.86 3.66 2.73
C PRO A 164 -13.64 3.54 4.05
N PHE A 165 -13.28 4.31 5.08
CA PHE A 165 -14.03 4.33 6.34
C PHE A 165 -15.36 5.06 6.20
N ILE A 166 -15.39 6.15 5.42
CA ILE A 166 -16.63 6.86 5.12
C ILE A 166 -17.57 5.96 4.31
N ALA A 167 -17.05 5.18 3.36
CA ALA A 167 -17.83 4.28 2.52
C ALA A 167 -18.54 3.15 3.31
N LEU A 168 -18.08 2.83 4.53
CA LEU A 168 -18.79 1.90 5.42
C LEU A 168 -20.21 2.34 5.76
N ARG A 169 -20.54 3.64 5.63
CA ARG A 169 -21.87 4.18 5.92
C ARG A 169 -22.97 3.67 4.97
N SER A 170 -22.60 3.17 3.79
CA SER A 170 -23.56 2.77 2.76
C SER A 170 -22.95 1.71 1.83
N LEU A 171 -22.68 0.54 2.40
CA LEU A 171 -22.14 -0.57 1.63
C LEU A 171 -23.21 -1.23 0.73
N PRO A 172 -22.83 -1.72 -0.46
CA PRO A 172 -23.75 -2.46 -1.31
C PRO A 172 -24.15 -3.80 -0.65
N PRO A 173 -25.33 -4.36 -0.97
CA PRO A 173 -25.82 -5.59 -0.35
C PRO A 173 -24.85 -6.78 -0.42
N GLY A 174 -24.09 -6.89 -1.51
CA GLY A 174 -23.07 -7.92 -1.70
C GLY A 174 -21.92 -7.88 -0.68
N ALA A 175 -21.70 -6.74 -0.01
CA ALA A 175 -20.70 -6.61 1.05
C ALA A 175 -21.06 -7.44 2.30
N TYR A 176 -22.36 -7.62 2.58
CA TYR A 176 -22.84 -8.33 3.78
C TYR A 176 -22.91 -9.86 3.59
N VAL A 177 -22.82 -10.33 2.34
CA VAL A 177 -22.89 -11.76 2.03
C VAL A 177 -21.59 -12.43 2.45
N GLN A 178 -21.67 -13.42 3.34
CA GLN A 178 -20.51 -14.21 3.75
C GLN A 178 -20.22 -15.32 2.73
N LEU A 179 -18.94 -15.57 2.48
CA LEU A 179 -18.52 -16.73 1.69
C LEU A 179 -18.73 -18.00 2.49
N ASN A 180 -19.47 -18.95 1.93
CA ASN A 180 -19.62 -20.27 2.53
C ASN A 180 -18.43 -21.17 2.12
N TRP A 181 -17.40 -21.21 2.96
CA TRP A 181 -16.21 -22.05 2.72
C TRP A 181 -16.52 -23.54 2.63
N ILE A 182 -17.59 -24.00 3.27
CA ILE A 182 -18.02 -25.41 3.26
C ILE A 182 -18.56 -25.79 1.88
N SER A 183 -19.08 -24.84 1.11
CA SER A 183 -19.54 -25.10 -0.27
C SER A 183 -18.41 -25.50 -1.22
N PHE A 184 -17.15 -25.19 -0.87
CA PHE A 184 -15.96 -25.61 -1.64
C PHE A 184 -15.49 -27.02 -1.30
N LEU A 185 -15.94 -27.59 -0.18
CA LEU A 185 -15.64 -28.98 0.14
C LEU A 185 -16.52 -29.86 -0.76
N PRO A 186 -15.93 -30.84 -1.47
CA PRO A 186 -16.73 -31.81 -2.21
C PRO A 186 -17.68 -32.48 -1.21
N HIS A 187 -18.96 -32.51 -1.56
CA HIS A 187 -20.01 -33.01 -0.70
C HIS A 187 -19.79 -34.52 -0.57
N ILE A 188 -19.30 -34.96 0.58
CA ILE A 188 -19.08 -36.38 0.92
C ILE A 188 -20.31 -36.91 1.64
#